data_AF-A0A7W5MYP1-F1
#
_entry.id   AF-A0A7W5MYP1-F1
#
_cell.length_a   1.000
_cell.length_b   1.000
_cell.length_c   1.000
_cell.angle_alpha   90.00
_cell.angle_beta   90.00
_cell.angle_gamma   90.00
#
_symmetry.space_group_name_H-M   'P 1'
#
loop_
_entity.id
_entity.type
_entity.pdbx_description
1 polymer ?
#
loop_
_entity_poly.entity_id
_entity_poly.type
_entity_poly.pdbx_seq_one_letter_code
_entity_poly.pdbx_strand_id
1 'polypeptide(L)'
;MTEQFNAKSFMSGNSVALRLPKGLGVDPGLDWTVEWRGNDLVFQAKDRPKRKFNIDKVWGIGAGLGLQLRKPEDRVFEPSRRVWDETPDQPA
;
A
#
# COMPACT_ATOMS: atom_id res chain seq x y z
N MET A 1 -6.33 -29.07 8.38
CA MET A 1 -7.27 -29.77 7.47
C MET A 1 -7.29 -28.99 6.18
N THR A 2 -7.06 -29.64 5.05
CA THR A 2 -7.09 -28.96 3.75
C THR A 2 -8.54 -28.79 3.35
N GLU A 3 -9.08 -27.58 3.46
CA GLU A 3 -10.45 -27.29 3.03
C GLU A 3 -10.48 -27.27 1.50
N GLN A 4 -11.11 -28.29 0.92
CA GLN A 4 -11.33 -28.36 -0.53
C GLN A 4 -12.66 -27.69 -0.86
N PHE A 5 -12.63 -26.69 -1.74
CA PHE A 5 -13.82 -26.00 -2.21
C PHE A 5 -14.12 -26.37 -3.66
N ASN A 6 -15.36 -26.70 -3.94
CA ASN A 6 -15.82 -26.89 -5.32
C ASN A 6 -16.12 -25.53 -5.94
N ALA A 7 -15.54 -25.24 -7.10
CA ALA A 7 -15.77 -24.03 -7.87
C ALA A 7 -16.11 -24.37 -9.32
N LYS A 8 -16.99 -23.57 -9.93
CA LYS A 8 -17.33 -23.68 -11.35
C LYS A 8 -16.76 -22.48 -12.10
N SER A 9 -16.10 -22.72 -13.22
CA SER A 9 -15.65 -21.66 -14.12
C SER A 9 -16.82 -21.04 -14.88
N PHE A 10 -16.68 -19.77 -15.26
CA PHE A 10 -17.68 -19.04 -16.02
C PHE A 10 -17.01 -18.03 -16.96
N MET A 11 -17.74 -17.61 -18.01
CA MET A 11 -17.27 -16.58 -18.93
C MET A 11 -17.38 -15.20 -18.29
N SER A 12 -16.31 -14.42 -18.39
CA SER A 12 -16.23 -13.01 -17.98
C SER A 12 -15.63 -12.22 -19.14
N GLY A 13 -16.49 -11.58 -19.94
CA GLY A 13 -16.09 -10.98 -21.22
C GLY A 13 -15.46 -12.02 -22.16
N ASN A 14 -14.27 -11.72 -22.66
CA ASN A 14 -13.51 -12.60 -23.56
C ASN A 14 -12.58 -13.55 -22.79
N SER A 15 -12.84 -13.83 -21.51
CA SER A 15 -11.98 -14.64 -20.65
C SER A 15 -12.79 -15.60 -19.78
N VAL A 16 -12.11 -16.61 -19.23
CA VAL A 16 -12.68 -17.55 -18.26
C VAL A 16 -12.24 -17.12 -16.86
N ALA A 17 -13.17 -17.12 -15.91
CA ALA A 17 -12.93 -16.77 -14.52
C ALA A 17 -13.39 -17.89 -13.57
N LEU A 18 -12.75 -17.96 -12.40
CA LEU A 18 -13.13 -18.81 -11.27
C LEU A 18 -13.48 -17.93 -10.07
N ARG A 19 -14.53 -18.31 -9.33
CA ARG A 19 -14.85 -17.66 -8.05
C ARG A 19 -14.00 -18.30 -6.96
N LEU A 20 -13.33 -17.48 -6.16
CA LEU A 20 -12.59 -17.92 -4.98
C LEU A 20 -13.47 -17.67 -3.75
N PRO A 21 -13.95 -18.74 -3.06
CA PRO A 21 -14.68 -18.61 -1.80
C PRO A 21 -13.89 -17.86 -0.73
N LYS A 22 -14.59 -17.08 0.12
CA LYS A 22 -13.98 -16.34 1.24
C LYS A 22 -13.19 -17.24 2.21
N GLY A 23 -13.59 -18.50 2.35
CA GLY A 23 -12.90 -19.49 3.18
C GLY A 23 -11.46 -19.81 2.74
N LEU A 24 -11.10 -19.55 1.48
CA LEU A 24 -9.71 -19.69 1.01
C LEU A 24 -8.78 -18.59 1.54
N GLY A 25 -9.32 -17.50 2.09
CA GLY A 25 -8.50 -16.42 2.65
C GLY A 25 -7.69 -15.62 1.62
N VAL A 26 -8.10 -15.64 0.35
CA VAL A 26 -7.44 -14.87 -0.71
C VAL A 26 -7.94 -13.42 -0.70
N ASP A 27 -7.02 -12.48 -0.50
CA ASP A 27 -7.32 -11.05 -0.54
C ASP A 27 -7.60 -10.55 -1.97
N PRO A 28 -8.56 -9.63 -2.14
CA PRO A 28 -8.81 -8.99 -3.43
C PRO A 28 -7.65 -8.08 -3.86
N GLY A 29 -7.41 -7.98 -5.18
CA GLY A 29 -6.39 -7.08 -5.75
C GLY A 29 -4.96 -7.60 -5.64
N LEU A 30 -4.79 -8.91 -5.47
CA LEU A 30 -3.52 -9.61 -5.63
C LEU A 30 -3.28 -9.95 -7.12
N ASP A 31 -2.05 -9.79 -7.55
CA ASP A 31 -1.60 -10.25 -8.86
C ASP A 31 -1.13 -11.70 -8.76
N TRP A 32 -1.44 -12.50 -9.78
CA TRP A 32 -1.10 -13.92 -9.80
C TRP A 32 -0.29 -14.28 -11.05
N THR A 33 0.57 -15.28 -10.92
CA THR A 33 1.07 -16.08 -12.04
C THR A 33 0.23 -17.34 -12.11
N VAL A 34 -0.23 -17.69 -13.31
CA VAL A 34 -1.07 -18.86 -13.55
C VAL A 34 -0.38 -19.71 -14.62
N GLU A 35 -0.13 -20.97 -14.31
CA GLU A 35 0.51 -21.90 -15.23
C GLU A 35 -0.09 -23.30 -15.12
N TRP A 36 0.00 -24.07 -16.21
CA TRP A 36 -0.32 -25.49 -16.21
C TRP A 36 0.91 -26.29 -15.76
N ARG A 37 0.77 -27.11 -14.72
CA ARG A 37 1.76 -28.10 -14.29
C ARG A 37 1.18 -29.49 -14.50
N GLY A 38 1.48 -30.08 -15.66
CA GLY A 38 0.85 -31.33 -16.09
C GLY A 38 -0.65 -31.11 -16.29
N ASN A 39 -1.46 -31.76 -15.46
CA ASN A 39 -2.92 -31.66 -15.50
C ASN A 39 -3.50 -30.63 -14.51
N ASP A 40 -2.66 -30.01 -13.70
CA ASP A 40 -3.08 -29.08 -12.66
C ASP A 40 -2.89 -27.64 -13.10
N LEU A 41 -3.91 -26.80 -12.88
CA LEU A 41 -3.80 -25.35 -13.03
C LEU A 41 -3.33 -24.73 -11.71
N VAL A 42 -2.12 -24.21 -11.69
CA VAL A 42 -1.48 -23.70 -10.47
C VAL A 42 -1.48 -22.18 -10.45
N PHE A 43 -1.94 -21.60 -9.34
CA PHE A 43 -1.96 -20.16 -9.09
C PHE A 43 -0.90 -19.82 -8.04
N GLN A 44 0.00 -18.90 -8.35
CA GLN A 44 1.00 -18.39 -7.41
C GLN A 44 0.85 -16.88 -7.26
N ALA A 45 0.69 -16.41 -6.02
CA ALA A 45 0.62 -14.98 -5.74
C ALA A 45 1.97 -14.34 -6.11
N LYS A 46 1.94 -13.28 -6.91
CA LYS A 46 3.12 -12.47 -7.15
C LYS A 46 3.39 -11.68 -5.88
N ASP A 47 4.65 -11.67 -5.45
CA ASP A 47 5.09 -10.75 -4.40
C ASP A 47 4.74 -9.35 -4.86
N ARG A 48 3.86 -8.66 -4.11
CA ARG A 48 3.48 -7.29 -4.45
C ARG A 48 4.76 -6.46 -4.37
N PRO A 49 5.29 -5.95 -5.49
CA PRO A 49 6.48 -5.11 -5.41
C PRO A 49 6.10 -3.95 -4.50
N LYS A 50 6.87 -3.73 -3.43
CA LYS A 50 6.70 -2.55 -2.57
C LYS A 50 6.56 -1.37 -3.52
N ARG A 51 5.46 -0.61 -3.39
CA ARG A 51 5.14 0.49 -4.30
C ARG A 51 6.28 1.51 -4.20
N LYS A 52 7.32 1.34 -5.02
CA LYS A 52 8.49 2.22 -5.01
C LYS A 52 7.99 3.55 -5.54
N PHE A 53 8.04 4.56 -4.68
CA PHE A 53 7.75 5.91 -5.09
C PHE A 53 8.78 6.29 -6.15
N ASN A 54 8.32 6.58 -7.36
CA ASN A 54 9.20 6.96 -8.46
C ASN A 54 9.67 8.40 -8.22
N ILE A 55 10.90 8.54 -7.74
CA ILE A 55 11.50 9.85 -7.44
C ILE A 55 11.63 10.71 -8.70
N ASP A 56 11.85 10.12 -9.88
CA ASP A 56 11.97 10.85 -11.14
C ASP A 56 10.70 11.64 -11.49
N LYS A 57 9.52 11.16 -11.03
CA LYS A 57 8.24 11.86 -11.22
C LYS A 57 8.09 13.12 -10.38
N VAL A 58 8.87 13.28 -9.31
CA VAL A 58 8.76 14.45 -8.41
C VAL A 58 10.06 15.23 -8.26
N TRP A 59 11.19 14.67 -8.71
CA TRP A 59 12.51 15.30 -8.63
C TRP A 59 12.50 16.69 -9.27
N GLY A 60 11.77 16.86 -10.38
CA GLY A 60 11.62 18.15 -11.06
C GLY A 60 10.77 19.19 -10.30
N ILE A 61 9.90 18.79 -9.37
CA ILE A 61 9.07 19.74 -8.60
C ILE A 61 9.96 20.58 -7.68
N GLY A 62 11.04 20.00 -7.16
CA GLY A 62 12.02 20.70 -6.32
C GLY A 62 13.03 21.55 -7.10
N ALA A 63 13.13 21.35 -8.43
CA ALA A 63 14.07 22.07 -9.26
C ALA A 63 13.65 23.54 -9.38
N GLY A 64 14.52 24.45 -8.93
CA GLY A 64 14.24 25.89 -8.94
C GLY A 64 13.49 26.43 -7.73
N LEU A 65 13.07 25.57 -6.79
CA LEU A 65 12.44 26.02 -5.53
C LEU A 65 13.46 26.52 -4.48
N GLY A 66 14.75 26.56 -4.81
CA GLY A 66 15.79 27.03 -3.90
C GLY A 66 15.89 26.20 -2.61
N LEU A 67 15.47 24.93 -2.64
CA LEU A 67 15.48 24.06 -1.47
C LEU A 67 16.92 23.83 -1.02
N GLN A 68 17.21 24.22 0.21
CA GLN A 68 18.51 24.02 0.86
C GLN A 68 18.40 22.94 1.92
N LEU A 69 19.43 22.08 2.00
CA LEU A 69 19.51 21.08 3.05
C LEU A 69 19.65 21.78 4.41
N ARG A 70 18.63 21.65 5.27
CA ARG A 70 18.67 22.10 6.66
C ARG A 70 19.34 21.05 7.53
N LYS A 71 20.36 21.45 8.28
CA LYS A 71 21.04 20.58 9.25
C LYS A 71 20.07 20.23 10.39
N PRO A 72 20.29 19.13 11.14
CA PRO A 72 19.43 18.76 12.25
C PRO A 72 19.25 19.90 13.27
N GLU A 73 20.30 20.68 13.50
CA GLU A 73 20.31 21.80 14.45
C GLU A 73 19.38 22.94 14.00
N ASP A 74 19.23 23.16 12.68
CA ASP A 74 18.35 24.19 12.10
C ASP A 74 16.85 23.86 12.20
N ARG A 75 16.51 22.67 12.73
CA ARG A 75 15.13 22.18 12.91
C ARG A 75 14.66 22.26 14.36
N VAL A 76 15.52 22.76 15.25
CA VAL A 76 15.15 23.05 16.62
C VAL A 76 14.40 24.38 16.62
N PHE A 77 13.14 24.36 17.05
CA PHE A 77 12.32 25.55 17.18
C PHE A 77 12.03 25.79 18.67
N GLU A 78 12.16 27.04 19.10
CA GLU A 78 11.58 27.46 20.38
C GLU A 78 10.06 27.27 20.29
N PRO A 79 9.41 26.74 21.35
CA PRO A 79 7.97 26.61 21.36
C PRO A 79 7.34 28.00 21.17
N SER A 80 6.50 28.12 20.14
CA SER A 80 5.74 29.34 19.92
C SER A 80 4.84 29.59 21.13
N ARG A 81 4.83 30.83 21.65
CA ARG A 81 3.91 31.24 22.72
C ARG A 81 2.49 30.89 22.33
N ARG A 82 1.84 30.04 23.12
CA ARG A 82 0.47 29.58 22.90
C ARG A 82 -0.47 30.45 23.74
N VAL A 83 -1.71 30.60 23.29
CA VAL A 83 -2.72 31.42 23.99
C VAL A 83 -2.97 30.94 25.42
N TRP A 84 -2.75 29.66 25.69
CA TRP A 84 -2.89 29.05 27.01
C TRP A 84 -1.62 29.06 27.87
N ASP A 85 -0.49 29.56 27.35
CA ASP A 85 0.71 29.83 28.17
C ASP A 85 0.54 31.13 28.99
N GLU A 86 -0.49 31.93 28.70
CA GLU A 86 -0.83 33.17 29.39
C GLU A 86 -1.96 33.02 30.41
N THR A 87 -2.69 31.89 30.37
CA THR A 87 -3.77 31.65 31.33
C THR A 87 -3.13 31.07 32.60
N PRO A 88 -3.12 31.79 33.74
CA PRO A 88 -2.81 31.14 35.00
C PRO A 88 -3.81 30.02 35.22
N ASP A 89 -3.31 28.83 35.59
CA ASP A 89 -4.12 27.69 36.01
C ASP A 89 -5.22 28.21 36.95
N GLN A 90 -6.46 28.29 36.47
CA GLN A 90 -7.57 28.59 37.36
C GLN A 90 -7.79 27.31 38.16
N PRO A 91 -7.58 27.30 39.48
CA PRO A 91 -7.92 26.14 40.28
C PRO A 91 -9.42 25.88 40.16
N ALA A 92 -9.75 24.59 40.06
CA ALA A 92 -11.10 24.04 39.96
C ALA A 92 -12.02 24.47 41.12
#